data_AF-A0A1F9B4B8-F1
#
_entry.id   AF-A0A1F9B4B8-F1
#
_cell.length_a   1.000
_cell.length_b   1.000
_cell.length_c   1.000
_cell.angle_alpha   90.00
_cell.angle_beta   90.00
_cell.angle_gamma   90.00
#
_symmetry.space_group_name_H-M   'P 1'
#
loop_
_entity.id
_entity.type
_entity.pdbx_description
1 polymer ?
#
loop_
_entity_poly.entity_id
_entity_poly.type
_entity_poly.pdbx_seq_one_letter_code
_entity_poly.pdbx_strand_id
1 'polypeptide(L)'
;MAGQPIEVVRCKTVDLVVPADTELVIEGNVSTEYLEPEGPFGESHGHMHPRQMNPYMEITAITHRKDMIYVGWISQVTPSESSIIKKMAYEPSYLRFLKKECRIKSVTRVSLHEPLTNLRKLLIIQMKDPSESEVWRALRAAAHRHQGVGKIVIAVDEDIDPENMDAVWWAIAYRAKPHLDMEILRYQEKGHAPPFVYSAKGHDVVSYSEKAEDSALLINAMLKEPFPPVSLPKKEYMENALKIWRELDLPEIRPQSPWFGYSLGQWDEELEEEAALALKGEHYKTGEKLKGRRVKA
;
A
#
# COMPACT_ATOMS: atom_id res chain seq x y z
N MET A 1 -10.54 19.45 10.03
CA MET A 1 -10.78 19.45 8.57
C MET A 1 -11.75 20.55 8.16
N ALA A 2 -12.93 20.67 8.77
CA ALA A 2 -13.93 21.66 8.34
C ALA A 2 -13.67 23.13 8.73
N GLY A 3 -12.71 23.43 9.62
CA GLY A 3 -12.39 24.80 10.05
C GLY A 3 -13.45 25.47 10.95
N GLN A 4 -14.64 24.88 11.06
CA GLN A 4 -15.76 25.30 11.91
C GLN A 4 -16.50 24.07 12.48
N PRO A 5 -17.32 24.23 13.53
CA PRO A 5 -18.19 23.17 14.04
C PRO A 5 -19.16 22.66 12.97
N ILE A 6 -19.49 21.37 13.00
CA ILE A 6 -20.52 20.79 12.14
C ILE A 6 -21.90 21.13 12.74
N GLU A 7 -22.80 21.67 11.93
CA GLU A 7 -24.17 21.93 12.36
C GLU A 7 -24.94 20.61 12.54
N VAL A 8 -25.69 20.51 13.63
CA VAL A 8 -26.40 19.29 14.02
C VAL A 8 -27.83 19.56 14.45
N VAL A 9 -28.70 18.56 14.29
CA VAL A 9 -30.12 18.59 14.71
C VAL A 9 -30.45 17.35 15.53
N ARG A 10 -31.40 17.46 16.47
CA ARG A 10 -31.91 16.31 17.24
C ARG A 10 -32.74 15.38 16.36
N CYS A 11 -32.53 14.08 16.54
CA CYS A 11 -33.39 13.03 15.98
C CYS A 11 -34.84 13.13 16.51
N LYS A 12 -35.78 12.53 15.80
CA LYS A 12 -37.22 12.57 16.12
C LYS A 12 -37.63 11.59 17.21
N THR A 13 -36.98 10.43 17.26
CA THR A 13 -37.42 9.26 18.04
C THR A 13 -36.35 8.70 18.97
N VAL A 14 -35.09 9.09 18.80
CA VAL A 14 -33.96 8.68 19.65
C VAL A 14 -33.23 9.91 20.20
N ASP A 15 -32.59 9.79 21.38
CA ASP A 15 -31.83 10.90 22.00
C ASP A 15 -30.42 11.02 21.41
N LEU A 16 -30.36 11.22 20.09
CA LEU A 16 -29.13 11.42 19.32
C LEU A 16 -29.22 12.71 18.50
N VAL A 17 -28.06 13.18 18.04
CA VAL A 17 -27.95 14.29 17.08
C VAL A 17 -27.27 13.80 15.80
N VAL A 18 -27.69 14.36 14.67
CA VAL A 18 -27.16 14.05 13.33
C VAL A 18 -26.78 15.34 12.61
N PRO A 19 -25.87 15.31 11.61
CA PRO A 19 -25.56 16.49 10.81
C PRO A 19 -26.82 17.07 10.16
N ALA A 20 -27.03 18.37 10.29
CA ALA A 20 -28.26 19.03 9.83
C ALA A 20 -28.48 18.92 8.31
N ASP A 21 -27.39 18.84 7.54
CA ASP A 21 -27.40 18.73 6.07
C ASP A 21 -27.47 17.29 5.54
N THR A 22 -27.76 16.29 6.39
CA THR A 22 -27.85 14.88 5.96
C THR A 22 -29.00 14.67 4.96
N GLU A 23 -28.75 13.93 3.88
CA GLU A 23 -29.77 13.59 2.86
C GLU A 23 -30.88 12.66 3.40
N LEU A 24 -30.48 11.61 4.12
CA LEU A 24 -31.32 10.55 4.67
C LEU A 24 -30.87 10.17 6.09
N VAL A 25 -31.81 10.14 7.03
CA VAL A 25 -31.60 9.67 8.40
C VAL A 25 -32.57 8.52 8.67
N ILE A 26 -32.03 7.38 9.09
CA ILE A 26 -32.79 6.21 9.56
C ILE A 26 -32.56 6.13 11.07
N GLU A 27 -33.62 6.28 11.84
CA GLU A 27 -33.61 6.20 13.29
C GLU A 27 -34.18 4.86 13.75
N GLY A 28 -33.63 4.30 14.82
CA GLY A 28 -34.08 3.02 15.34
C GLY A 28 -33.27 2.52 16.52
N ASN A 29 -33.64 1.34 17.02
CA ASN A 29 -32.94 0.66 18.11
C ASN A 29 -32.31 -0.63 17.60
N VAL A 30 -31.06 -0.90 17.99
CA VAL A 30 -30.39 -2.16 17.67
C VAL A 30 -30.72 -3.18 18.75
N SER A 31 -31.23 -4.35 18.37
CA SER A 31 -31.57 -5.41 19.32
C SER A 31 -30.30 -5.97 19.99
N THR A 32 -30.30 -6.03 21.32
CA THR A 32 -29.24 -6.66 22.11
C THR A 32 -29.59 -8.09 22.55
N GLU A 33 -30.81 -8.54 22.26
CA GLU A 33 -31.34 -9.84 22.70
C GLU A 33 -31.46 -10.83 21.54
N TYR A 34 -31.77 -10.32 20.34
CA TYR A 34 -32.04 -11.13 19.16
C TYR A 34 -31.11 -10.75 18.02
N LEU A 35 -30.78 -11.74 17.20
CA LEU A 35 -30.00 -11.59 15.98
C LEU A 35 -30.83 -12.09 14.80
N GLU A 36 -30.54 -11.59 13.60
CA GLU A 36 -31.17 -12.07 12.36
C GLU A 36 -30.12 -12.50 11.32
N PRO A 37 -30.49 -13.36 10.35
CA PRO A 37 -29.57 -13.75 9.30
C PRO A 37 -29.28 -12.61 8.31
N GLU A 38 -28.02 -12.21 8.17
CA GLU A 38 -27.51 -11.23 7.21
C GLU A 38 -26.59 -11.91 6.18
N GLY A 39 -26.58 -11.41 4.95
CA GLY A 39 -25.80 -11.96 3.84
C GLY A 39 -26.51 -13.09 3.05
N PRO A 40 -25.82 -13.70 2.07
CA PRO A 40 -24.41 -13.52 1.75
C PRO A 40 -24.12 -12.17 1.08
N PHE A 41 -22.87 -11.69 1.18
CA PHE A 41 -22.47 -10.39 0.64
C PHE A 41 -21.08 -10.42 -0.02
N GLY A 42 -20.88 -9.60 -1.04
CA GLY A 42 -19.61 -9.47 -1.75
C GLY A 42 -18.62 -8.62 -0.95
N GLU A 43 -17.53 -9.22 -0.50
CA GLU A 43 -16.61 -8.55 0.42
C GLU A 43 -15.36 -8.00 -0.25
N SER A 44 -14.76 -7.01 0.42
CA SER A 44 -13.61 -6.26 -0.10
C SER A 44 -12.34 -7.10 -0.32
N HIS A 45 -12.25 -8.30 0.25
CA HIS A 45 -11.21 -9.30 -0.07
C HIS A 45 -11.53 -10.13 -1.32
N GLY A 46 -12.58 -9.80 -2.06
CA GLY A 46 -12.96 -10.41 -3.33
C GLY A 46 -13.63 -11.78 -3.24
N HIS A 47 -14.14 -12.16 -2.08
CA HIS A 47 -14.86 -13.42 -1.90
C HIS A 47 -16.24 -13.16 -1.32
N MET A 48 -17.19 -14.07 -1.55
CA MET A 48 -18.51 -14.00 -0.94
C MET A 48 -18.42 -14.36 0.54
N HIS A 49 -18.92 -13.48 1.39
CA HIS A 49 -19.12 -13.76 2.80
C HIS A 49 -20.37 -14.63 2.97
N PRO A 50 -20.31 -15.72 3.77
CA PRO A 50 -21.48 -16.53 4.03
C PRO A 50 -22.51 -15.76 4.86
N ARG A 51 -23.75 -16.26 4.85
CA ARG A 51 -24.79 -15.75 5.73
C ARG A 51 -24.47 -16.02 7.20
N GLN A 52 -24.68 -15.05 8.06
CA GLN A 52 -24.42 -15.17 9.50
C GLN A 52 -25.47 -14.41 10.33
N MET A 53 -25.54 -14.68 11.62
CA MET A 53 -26.43 -13.95 12.52
C MET A 53 -25.77 -12.63 12.93
N ASN A 54 -26.44 -11.52 12.67
CA ASN A 54 -25.99 -10.18 13.00
C ASN A 54 -27.06 -9.41 13.79
N PRO A 55 -26.67 -8.39 14.58
CA PRO A 55 -27.64 -7.48 15.18
C PRO A 55 -28.46 -6.79 14.08
N TYR A 56 -29.75 -6.58 14.35
CA TYR A 56 -30.65 -5.85 13.46
C TYR A 56 -31.16 -4.57 14.12
N MET A 57 -31.61 -3.63 13.29
CA MET A 57 -32.19 -2.37 13.74
C MET A 57 -33.70 -2.36 13.52
N GLU A 58 -34.45 -2.11 14.58
CA GLU A 58 -35.88 -1.80 14.51
C GLU A 58 -36.04 -0.30 14.21
N ILE A 59 -36.52 0.01 13.00
CA ILE A 59 -36.67 1.39 12.53
C ILE A 59 -37.86 2.06 13.21
N THR A 60 -37.62 3.20 13.83
CA THR A 60 -38.63 4.03 14.50
C THR A 60 -39.01 5.28 13.71
N ALA A 61 -38.10 5.79 12.87
CA ALA A 61 -38.38 6.88 11.95
C ALA A 61 -37.43 6.88 10.73
N ILE A 62 -37.93 7.39 9.61
CA ILE A 62 -37.11 7.74 8.44
C ILE A 62 -37.39 9.21 8.14
N THR A 63 -36.34 10.03 8.13
CA THR A 63 -36.43 11.45 7.74
C THR A 63 -35.45 11.74 6.62
N HIS A 64 -35.83 12.60 5.68
CA HIS A 64 -35.02 12.91 4.51
C HIS A 64 -35.33 14.29 3.95
N ARG A 65 -34.44 14.82 3.12
CA ARG A 65 -34.68 16.04 2.34
C ARG A 65 -35.75 15.81 1.29
N LYS A 66 -36.49 16.86 0.92
CA LYS A 66 -37.57 16.78 -0.09
C LYS A 66 -37.09 16.16 -1.43
N ASP A 67 -35.92 16.60 -1.90
CA ASP A 67 -35.29 16.15 -3.13
C ASP A 67 -34.02 15.33 -2.81
N MET A 68 -34.19 14.27 -2.00
CA MET A 68 -33.10 13.46 -1.44
C MET A 68 -32.23 12.82 -2.53
N ILE A 69 -30.92 12.90 -2.35
CA ILE A 69 -29.94 12.12 -3.11
C ILE A 69 -29.52 10.88 -2.29
N TYR A 70 -29.82 9.69 -2.81
CA TYR A 70 -29.37 8.44 -2.20
C TYR A 70 -28.01 8.03 -2.76
N VAL A 71 -27.00 7.95 -1.89
CA VAL A 71 -25.65 7.49 -2.24
C VAL A 71 -25.55 6.00 -1.91
N GLY A 72 -25.59 5.15 -2.94
CA GLY A 72 -25.36 3.72 -2.81
C GLY A 72 -23.90 3.36 -3.08
N TRP A 73 -23.32 2.50 -2.25
CA TRP A 73 -21.97 1.95 -2.46
C TRP A 73 -22.04 0.45 -2.72
N ILE A 74 -21.19 -0.01 -3.64
CA ILE A 74 -21.09 -1.43 -3.97
C ILE A 74 -19.76 -1.93 -3.44
N SER A 75 -19.83 -2.76 -2.39
CA SER A 75 -18.65 -3.51 -1.96
C SER A 75 -18.38 -4.65 -2.94
N GLN A 76 -17.12 -4.79 -3.33
CA GLN A 76 -16.66 -5.80 -4.28
C GLN A 76 -15.16 -6.05 -4.09
N VAL A 77 -14.61 -6.97 -4.90
CA VAL A 77 -13.16 -7.14 -5.00
C VAL A 77 -12.48 -5.80 -5.29
N THR A 78 -11.43 -5.51 -4.54
CA THR A 78 -10.70 -4.26 -4.69
C THR A 78 -9.97 -4.16 -6.03
N PRO A 79 -9.94 -2.98 -6.68
CA PRO A 79 -10.28 -1.65 -6.15
C PRO A 79 -11.79 -1.34 -6.10
N SER A 80 -12.18 -0.52 -5.13
CA SER A 80 -13.55 -0.03 -4.89
C SER A 80 -13.52 1.33 -4.19
N GLU A 81 -14.63 2.06 -4.18
CA GLU A 81 -14.77 3.33 -3.44
C GLU A 81 -14.40 3.16 -1.96
N SER A 82 -14.85 2.04 -1.36
CA SER A 82 -14.56 1.71 0.03
C SER A 82 -13.06 1.56 0.30
N SER A 83 -12.30 0.96 -0.62
CA SER A 83 -10.86 0.79 -0.46
C SER A 83 -10.11 2.09 -0.69
N ILE A 84 -10.48 2.91 -1.67
CA ILE A 84 -9.84 4.21 -1.85
C ILE A 84 -10.00 5.11 -0.61
N ILE A 85 -11.19 5.16 -0.01
CA ILE A 85 -11.43 5.91 1.23
C ILE A 85 -10.60 5.34 2.39
N LYS A 86 -10.56 4.02 2.55
CA LYS A 86 -9.71 3.35 3.55
C LYS A 86 -8.23 3.67 3.33
N LYS A 87 -7.74 3.67 2.09
CA LYS A 87 -6.33 3.94 1.74
C LYS A 87 -5.91 5.32 2.21
N MET A 88 -6.74 6.34 1.96
CA MET A 88 -6.52 7.72 2.40
C MET A 88 -6.40 7.87 3.93
N ALA A 89 -7.03 6.99 4.71
CA ALA A 89 -6.91 7.01 6.16
C ALA A 89 -5.74 6.13 6.68
N TYR A 90 -5.57 4.95 6.10
CA TYR A 90 -4.63 3.95 6.61
C TYR A 90 -3.16 4.31 6.31
N GLU A 91 -2.83 4.72 5.09
CA GLU A 91 -1.43 5.04 4.74
C GLU A 91 -0.85 6.16 5.61
N PRO A 92 -1.52 7.31 5.80
CA PRO A 92 -1.03 8.34 6.72
C PRO A 92 -1.01 7.88 8.18
N SER A 93 -1.95 7.03 8.60
CA SER A 93 -1.97 6.45 9.95
C SER A 93 -0.73 5.59 10.21
N TYR A 94 -0.38 4.70 9.28
CA TYR A 94 0.82 3.87 9.36
C TYR A 94 2.11 4.69 9.28
N LEU A 95 2.19 5.65 8.35
CA LEU A 95 3.33 6.55 8.24
C LEU A 95 3.54 7.34 9.55
N ARG A 96 2.47 7.91 10.12
CA ARG A 96 2.53 8.63 11.39
C ARG A 96 2.97 7.71 12.52
N PHE A 97 2.42 6.50 12.60
CA PHE A 97 2.81 5.52 13.61
C PHE A 97 4.30 5.19 13.55
N LEU A 98 4.81 4.75 12.41
CA LEU A 98 6.22 4.36 12.28
C LEU A 98 7.15 5.55 12.54
N LYS A 99 6.81 6.73 12.01
CA LYS A 99 7.68 7.90 12.07
C LYS A 99 7.64 8.64 13.40
N LYS A 100 6.46 8.76 14.02
CA LYS A 100 6.25 9.56 15.25
C LYS A 100 6.20 8.70 16.51
N GLU A 101 5.48 7.59 16.48
CA GLU A 101 5.28 6.74 17.66
C GLU A 101 6.45 5.76 17.83
N CYS A 102 6.85 5.05 16.77
CA CYS A 102 8.03 4.17 16.79
C CYS A 102 9.36 4.91 16.62
N ARG A 103 9.31 6.22 16.31
CA ARG A 103 10.47 7.11 16.12
C ARG A 103 11.46 6.64 15.03
N ILE A 104 10.96 6.04 13.95
CA ILE A 104 11.76 5.56 12.82
C ILE A 104 11.74 6.64 11.73
N LYS A 105 12.69 7.58 11.79
CA LYS A 105 12.67 8.79 10.95
C LYS A 105 12.95 8.49 9.48
N SER A 106 13.67 7.41 9.20
CA SER A 106 14.03 6.94 7.86
C SER A 106 12.84 6.47 7.03
N VAL A 107 11.67 6.19 7.63
CA VAL A 107 10.44 5.94 6.86
C VAL A 107 9.98 7.21 6.13
N THR A 108 9.90 7.12 4.81
CA THR A 108 9.48 8.22 3.93
C THR A 108 8.04 8.06 3.49
N ARG A 109 7.61 6.84 3.18
CA ARG A 109 6.26 6.51 2.71
C ARG A 109 5.84 5.13 3.20
N VAL A 110 4.54 4.94 3.39
CA VAL A 110 3.93 3.62 3.54
C VAL A 110 2.84 3.51 2.49
N SER A 111 2.89 2.48 1.67
CA SER A 111 1.85 2.15 0.70
C SER A 111 1.16 0.86 1.12
N LEU A 112 -0.16 0.87 1.07
CA LEU A 112 -0.98 -0.33 1.25
C LEU A 112 -1.47 -0.73 -0.14
N HIS A 113 -1.00 -1.87 -0.64
CA HIS A 113 -1.36 -2.33 -1.98
C HIS A 113 -2.86 -2.63 -2.04
N GLU A 114 -3.53 -2.11 -3.07
CA GLU A 114 -4.99 -2.18 -3.19
C GLU A 114 -5.48 -3.33 -4.05
N PRO A 115 -5.07 -3.47 -5.33
CA PRO A 115 -5.69 -4.42 -6.23
C PRO A 115 -5.68 -5.84 -5.66
N LEU A 116 -6.87 -6.44 -5.52
CA LEU A 116 -7.10 -7.79 -4.97
C LEU A 116 -6.68 -8.01 -3.49
N THR A 117 -5.89 -7.13 -2.88
CA THR A 117 -5.29 -7.32 -1.54
C THR A 117 -5.98 -6.53 -0.44
N ASN A 118 -7.01 -5.75 -0.76
CA ASN A 118 -7.86 -5.02 0.21
C ASN A 118 -7.05 -4.13 1.17
N LEU A 119 -5.89 -3.61 0.74
CA LEU A 119 -4.95 -2.78 1.54
C LEU A 119 -4.30 -3.50 2.73
N ARG A 120 -4.97 -4.50 3.31
CA ARG A 120 -4.61 -5.10 4.59
C ARG A 120 -3.54 -6.19 4.45
N LYS A 121 -3.47 -6.85 3.29
CA LYS A 121 -2.62 -8.04 3.13
C LYS A 121 -1.19 -7.73 2.71
N LEU A 122 -0.97 -6.64 1.99
CA LEU A 122 0.36 -6.30 1.45
C LEU A 122 0.69 -4.84 1.75
N LEU A 123 1.75 -4.65 2.53
CA LEU A 123 2.27 -3.35 2.95
C LEU A 123 3.68 -3.16 2.40
N ILE A 124 3.96 -1.98 1.85
CA ILE A 124 5.28 -1.58 1.39
C ILE A 124 5.71 -0.34 2.18
N ILE A 125 6.85 -0.43 2.84
CA ILE A 125 7.46 0.64 3.64
C ILE A 125 8.66 1.15 2.86
N GLN A 126 8.55 2.38 2.36
CA GLN A 126 9.65 3.04 1.69
C GLN A 126 10.53 3.77 2.73
N MET A 127 11.84 3.59 2.64
CA MET A 127 12.81 4.13 3.59
C MET A 127 13.98 4.81 2.88
N LYS A 128 14.56 5.82 3.54
CA LYS A 128 15.76 6.54 3.10
C LYS A 128 16.85 6.41 4.15
N ASP A 129 18.02 5.94 3.71
CA ASP A 129 19.24 5.75 4.51
C ASP A 129 19.00 5.13 5.92
N PRO A 130 18.18 4.05 6.06
CA PRO A 130 17.94 3.46 7.36
C PRO A 130 19.13 2.65 7.85
N SER A 131 19.31 2.57 9.17
CA SER A 131 20.11 1.47 9.73
C SER A 131 19.35 0.14 9.62
N GLU A 132 20.06 -0.99 9.59
CA GLU A 132 19.44 -2.32 9.54
C GLU A 132 18.45 -2.55 10.71
N SER A 133 18.78 -2.02 11.90
CA SER A 133 17.89 -2.05 13.06
C SER A 133 16.59 -1.28 12.83
N GLU A 134 16.64 -0.13 12.16
CA GLU A 134 15.45 0.64 11.82
C GLU A 134 14.54 -0.09 10.83
N VAL A 135 15.12 -0.77 9.83
CA VAL A 135 14.36 -1.56 8.85
C VAL A 135 13.56 -2.65 9.56
N TRP A 136 14.22 -3.48 10.37
CA TRP A 136 13.54 -4.58 11.08
C TRP A 136 12.56 -4.07 12.13
N ARG A 137 12.86 -2.96 12.81
CA ARG A 137 11.90 -2.30 13.71
C ARG A 137 10.66 -1.82 12.95
N ALA A 138 10.81 -1.26 11.75
CA ALA A 138 9.69 -0.79 10.94
C ALA A 138 8.82 -1.96 10.46
N LEU A 139 9.45 -3.00 9.91
CA LEU A 139 8.77 -4.21 9.45
C LEU A 139 7.94 -4.86 10.57
N ARG A 140 8.57 -5.13 11.72
CA ARG A 140 7.88 -5.74 12.86
C ARG A 140 6.82 -4.82 13.45
N ALA A 141 7.08 -3.53 13.60
CA ALA A 141 6.09 -2.60 14.14
C ALA A 141 4.85 -2.48 13.24
N ALA A 142 5.04 -2.41 11.92
CA ALA A 142 3.93 -2.35 10.97
C ALA A 142 3.06 -3.61 11.04
N ALA A 143 3.68 -4.80 11.09
CA ALA A 143 2.96 -6.06 11.18
C ALA A 143 2.16 -6.20 12.49
N HIS A 144 2.64 -5.65 13.61
CA HIS A 144 1.96 -5.74 14.91
C HIS A 144 0.97 -4.59 15.19
N ARG A 145 0.89 -3.57 14.32
CA ARG A 145 0.05 -2.38 14.60
C ARG A 145 -1.43 -2.71 14.71
N HIS A 146 -1.94 -3.52 13.78
CA HIS A 146 -3.34 -3.89 13.70
C HIS A 146 -3.45 -5.39 13.45
N GLN A 147 -4.20 -6.08 14.30
CA GLN A 147 -4.53 -7.49 14.12
C GLN A 147 -5.16 -7.71 12.73
N GLY A 148 -4.68 -8.72 11.99
CA GLY A 148 -5.18 -9.06 10.66
C GLY A 148 -4.67 -8.20 9.50
N VAL A 149 -3.79 -7.23 9.76
CA VAL A 149 -3.13 -6.37 8.75
C VAL A 149 -1.63 -6.66 8.72
N GLY A 150 -1.01 -6.67 7.53
CA GLY A 150 0.42 -6.94 7.40
C GLY A 150 0.77 -8.41 7.17
N LYS A 151 -0.03 -9.13 6.37
CA LYS A 151 0.26 -10.52 6.00
C LYS A 151 1.61 -10.64 5.28
N ILE A 152 1.93 -9.68 4.42
CA ILE A 152 3.24 -9.48 3.80
C ILE A 152 3.63 -8.01 4.02
N VAL A 153 4.82 -7.77 4.58
CA VAL A 153 5.35 -6.43 4.81
C VAL A 153 6.74 -6.34 4.20
N ILE A 154 6.96 -5.39 3.30
CA ILE A 154 8.19 -5.26 2.52
C ILE A 154 8.80 -3.89 2.80
N ALA A 155 10.10 -3.83 3.10
CA ALA A 155 10.85 -2.60 3.16
C ALA A 155 11.65 -2.41 1.86
N VAL A 156 11.55 -1.23 1.24
CA VAL A 156 12.25 -0.86 0.01
C VAL A 156 12.89 0.52 0.14
N ASP A 157 13.94 0.77 -0.63
CA ASP A 157 14.59 2.08 -0.72
C ASP A 157 13.70 3.14 -1.40
N GLU A 158 14.10 4.42 -1.28
CA GLU A 158 13.39 5.55 -1.89
C GLU A 158 13.35 5.54 -3.43
N ASP A 159 14.23 4.75 -4.08
CA ASP A 159 14.27 4.62 -5.54
C ASP A 159 13.19 3.66 -6.09
N ILE A 160 12.58 2.85 -5.22
CA ILE A 160 11.53 1.90 -5.59
C ILE A 160 10.17 2.54 -5.35
N ASP A 161 9.39 2.76 -6.41
CA ASP A 161 8.00 3.22 -6.28
C ASP A 161 7.13 2.08 -5.74
N PRO A 162 6.55 2.22 -4.52
CA PRO A 162 5.78 1.15 -3.91
C PRO A 162 4.44 0.86 -4.60
N GLU A 163 3.96 1.74 -5.50
CA GLU A 163 2.75 1.47 -6.31
C GLU A 163 3.07 0.65 -7.57
N ASN A 164 4.34 0.50 -7.94
CA ASN A 164 4.76 -0.37 -9.03
C ASN A 164 5.25 -1.71 -8.46
N MET A 165 4.38 -2.73 -8.53
CA MET A 165 4.74 -4.06 -8.03
C MET A 165 5.86 -4.74 -8.81
N ASP A 166 6.08 -4.42 -10.09
CA ASP A 166 7.22 -4.96 -10.84
C ASP A 166 8.54 -4.41 -10.28
N ALA A 167 8.57 -3.13 -9.89
CA ALA A 167 9.73 -2.52 -9.24
C ALA A 167 9.97 -3.10 -7.83
N VAL A 168 8.90 -3.37 -7.07
CA VAL A 168 8.99 -4.01 -5.76
C VAL A 168 9.53 -5.44 -5.89
N TRP A 169 9.02 -6.24 -6.84
CA TRP A 169 9.53 -7.58 -7.08
C TRP A 169 10.97 -7.59 -7.60
N TRP A 170 11.33 -6.63 -8.45
CA TRP A 170 12.71 -6.43 -8.90
C TRP A 170 13.64 -6.15 -7.71
N ALA A 171 13.24 -5.27 -6.78
CA ALA A 171 14.01 -5.01 -5.57
C ALA A 171 14.17 -6.27 -4.70
N ILE A 172 13.10 -7.04 -4.49
CA ILE A 172 13.18 -8.31 -3.75
C ILE A 172 14.16 -9.28 -4.42
N ALA A 173 14.03 -9.48 -5.73
CA ALA A 173 14.80 -10.47 -6.47
C ALA A 173 16.31 -10.20 -6.46
N TYR A 174 16.72 -8.93 -6.51
CA TYR A 174 18.13 -8.55 -6.60
C TYR A 174 18.74 -8.09 -5.27
N ARG A 175 17.94 -7.59 -4.33
CA ARG A 175 18.45 -6.99 -3.07
C ARG A 175 18.25 -7.88 -1.86
N ALA A 176 17.33 -8.86 -1.88
CA ALA A 176 17.05 -9.70 -0.71
C ALA A 176 17.64 -11.11 -0.84
N LYS A 177 18.27 -11.59 0.24
CA LYS A 177 18.70 -12.98 0.41
C LYS A 177 17.67 -13.68 1.32
N PRO A 178 16.82 -14.60 0.83
CA PRO A 178 15.68 -15.12 1.61
C PRO A 178 16.01 -15.67 3.00
N HIS A 179 17.20 -16.24 3.21
CA HIS A 179 17.61 -16.79 4.50
C HIS A 179 18.12 -15.74 5.52
N LEU A 180 18.41 -14.51 5.07
CA LEU A 180 18.89 -13.40 5.91
C LEU A 180 17.87 -12.26 6.00
N ASP A 181 17.18 -12.00 4.89
CA ASP A 181 16.35 -10.82 4.68
C ASP A 181 14.84 -11.12 4.77
N MET A 182 14.47 -12.32 5.22
CA MET A 182 13.06 -12.67 5.45
C MET A 182 12.83 -13.24 6.83
N GLU A 183 11.76 -12.77 7.48
CA GLU A 183 11.34 -13.25 8.80
C GLU A 183 9.87 -13.68 8.75
N ILE A 184 9.60 -14.87 9.27
CA ILE A 184 8.23 -15.37 9.44
C ILE A 184 7.78 -15.08 10.87
N LEU A 185 6.80 -14.19 11.02
CA LEU A 185 6.08 -14.03 12.27
C LEU A 185 5.00 -15.10 12.34
N ARG A 186 5.02 -15.89 13.41
CA ARG A 186 4.00 -16.91 13.68
C ARG A 186 2.90 -16.33 14.56
N TYR A 187 1.80 -17.08 14.67
CA TYR A 187 0.69 -16.77 15.55
C TYR A 187 0.04 -15.41 15.26
N GLN A 188 -0.11 -15.12 13.97
CA GLN A 188 -0.82 -13.94 13.52
C GLN A 188 -2.31 -14.25 13.40
N GLU A 189 -3.12 -13.21 13.52
CA GLU A 189 -4.54 -13.29 13.20
C GLU A 189 -4.75 -13.20 11.70
N LYS A 190 -5.62 -14.06 11.20
CA LYS A 190 -6.05 -14.07 9.80
C LYS A 190 -6.80 -12.81 9.39
N GLY A 191 -7.47 -12.16 10.36
CA GLY A 191 -8.38 -11.05 10.11
C GLY A 191 -9.53 -11.44 9.18
N HIS A 192 -10.14 -10.44 8.56
CA HIS A 192 -11.29 -10.61 7.66
C HIS A 192 -10.84 -11.20 6.30
N ALA A 193 -10.75 -12.54 6.21
CA ALA A 193 -10.32 -13.30 5.04
C ALA A 193 -10.82 -14.76 5.07
N PRO A 194 -10.97 -15.45 3.91
CA PRO A 194 -11.36 -16.87 3.83
C PRO A 194 -10.23 -17.84 4.25
N PRO A 195 -10.54 -19.10 4.62
CA PRO A 195 -11.87 -19.73 4.62
C PRO A 195 -12.76 -19.28 5.77
N PHE A 196 -14.06 -19.18 5.53
CA PHE A 196 -15.05 -18.88 6.57
C PHE A 196 -15.70 -20.18 7.05
N VAL A 197 -15.98 -20.28 8.35
CA VAL A 197 -16.62 -21.47 8.92
C VAL A 197 -18.13 -21.40 8.67
N TYR A 198 -18.63 -22.20 7.73
CA TYR A 198 -20.05 -22.26 7.35
C TYR A 198 -20.98 -22.79 8.46
N SER A 199 -20.43 -23.48 9.47
CA SER A 199 -21.21 -24.17 10.52
C SER A 199 -21.32 -23.38 11.82
N ALA A 200 -20.82 -22.15 11.89
CA ALA A 200 -20.88 -21.38 13.13
C ALA A 200 -22.34 -21.06 13.45
N LYS A 201 -22.85 -21.64 14.54
CA LYS A 201 -24.14 -21.29 15.13
C LYS A 201 -24.11 -19.83 15.58
N GLY A 202 -24.35 -18.91 14.65
CA GLY A 202 -24.71 -17.52 14.93
C GLY A 202 -23.58 -16.53 15.15
N HIS A 203 -22.34 -16.80 14.74
CA HIS A 203 -21.27 -15.79 14.83
C HIS A 203 -20.30 -15.92 13.66
N ASP A 204 -19.93 -14.80 13.04
CA ASP A 204 -18.57 -14.68 12.51
C ASP A 204 -17.67 -14.87 13.72
N VAL A 205 -16.97 -16.00 13.76
CA VAL A 205 -15.87 -16.11 14.70
C VAL A 205 -14.78 -15.23 14.10
N VAL A 206 -14.84 -13.92 14.34
CA VAL A 206 -13.62 -13.14 14.56
C VAL A 206 -13.06 -13.76 15.82
N SER A 207 -12.38 -14.87 15.64
CA SER A 207 -12.24 -15.79 16.73
C SER A 207 -11.12 -15.28 17.63
N TYR A 208 -11.52 -14.62 18.70
CA TYR A 208 -10.71 -14.61 19.90
C TYR A 208 -10.51 -16.04 20.46
N SER A 209 -11.23 -17.04 19.90
CA SER A 209 -11.26 -18.45 20.32
C SER A 209 -10.64 -19.47 19.36
N GLU A 210 -10.41 -19.18 18.07
CA GLU A 210 -9.56 -20.05 17.24
C GLU A 210 -8.10 -19.73 17.54
N LYS A 211 -7.25 -20.74 17.39
CA LYS A 211 -5.82 -20.54 17.55
C LYS A 211 -5.36 -19.56 16.47
N ALA A 212 -4.60 -18.54 16.86
CA ALA A 212 -3.85 -17.73 15.91
C ALA A 212 -2.85 -18.65 15.18
N GLU A 213 -3.27 -19.24 14.07
CA GLU A 213 -2.47 -20.18 13.26
C GLU A 213 -1.95 -19.53 11.98
N ASP A 214 -2.29 -18.27 11.74
CA ASP A 214 -1.78 -17.55 10.59
C ASP A 214 -0.34 -17.05 10.85
N SER A 215 0.30 -16.57 9.79
CA SER A 215 1.66 -16.04 9.82
C SER A 215 1.77 -14.74 9.04
N ALA A 216 2.81 -13.96 9.28
CA ALA A 216 3.19 -12.84 8.42
C ALA A 216 4.61 -13.05 7.87
N LEU A 217 4.85 -12.57 6.66
CA LEU A 217 6.16 -12.57 6.02
C LEU A 217 6.70 -11.14 5.98
N LEU A 218 7.83 -10.91 6.64
CA LEU A 218 8.57 -9.66 6.59
C LEU A 218 9.71 -9.81 5.59
N ILE A 219 9.90 -8.83 4.71
CA ILE A 219 10.93 -8.85 3.67
C ILE A 219 11.74 -7.55 3.71
N ASN A 220 13.04 -7.67 3.95
CA ASN A 220 13.99 -6.57 3.81
C ASN A 220 14.54 -6.53 2.37
N ALA A 221 13.94 -5.72 1.50
CA ALA A 221 14.39 -5.53 0.12
C ALA A 221 15.22 -4.25 -0.08
N MET A 222 15.78 -3.69 1.01
CA MET A 222 16.68 -2.54 0.95
C MET A 222 17.97 -2.87 0.20
N LEU A 223 18.63 -1.90 -0.42
CA LEU A 223 19.95 -2.07 -1.04
C LEU A 223 21.02 -2.17 0.05
N LYS A 224 21.78 -3.28 0.07
CA LYS A 224 22.80 -3.53 1.11
C LYS A 224 24.19 -3.05 0.71
N GLU A 225 24.47 -2.98 -0.59
CA GLU A 225 25.74 -2.58 -1.15
C GLU A 225 25.54 -1.80 -2.46
N PRO A 226 26.49 -0.94 -2.86
CA PRO A 226 26.36 -0.18 -4.10
C PRO A 226 26.21 -1.07 -5.32
N PHE A 227 25.25 -0.76 -6.18
CA PHE A 227 25.03 -1.42 -7.47
C PHE A 227 25.41 -0.51 -8.63
N PRO A 228 25.63 -1.06 -9.84
CA PRO A 228 25.74 -0.25 -11.04
C PRO A 228 24.45 0.55 -11.24
N PRO A 229 24.50 1.69 -11.96
CA PRO A 229 23.33 2.49 -12.22
C PRO A 229 22.27 1.69 -12.97
N VAL A 230 21.00 2.07 -12.80
CA VAL A 230 19.92 1.49 -13.59
C VAL A 230 20.18 1.77 -15.07
N SER A 231 20.18 0.72 -15.89
CA SER A 231 20.51 0.74 -17.32
C SER A 231 19.40 1.39 -18.17
N LEU A 232 19.10 2.64 -17.87
CA LEU A 232 18.17 3.51 -18.56
C LEU A 232 18.88 4.83 -18.90
N PRO A 233 18.47 5.55 -19.96
CA PRO A 233 19.04 6.86 -20.27
C PRO A 233 18.90 7.83 -19.10
N LYS A 234 19.85 8.77 -18.95
CA LYS A 234 19.75 9.82 -17.94
C LYS A 234 18.49 10.66 -18.17
N LYS A 235 18.02 11.27 -17.08
CA LYS A 235 16.80 12.10 -17.03
C LYS A 235 16.70 13.11 -18.17
N GLU A 236 17.79 13.85 -18.45
CA GLU A 236 17.81 14.88 -19.50
C GLU A 236 17.44 14.33 -20.90
N TYR A 237 17.87 13.10 -21.22
CA TYR A 237 17.55 12.46 -22.50
C TYR A 237 16.09 12.02 -22.56
N MET A 238 15.59 11.46 -21.47
CA MET A 238 14.18 11.02 -21.38
C MET A 238 13.21 12.21 -21.42
N GLU A 239 13.54 13.31 -20.74
CA GLU A 239 12.76 14.56 -20.78
C GLU A 239 12.80 15.20 -22.17
N ASN A 240 13.96 15.24 -22.82
CA ASN A 240 14.06 15.72 -24.20
C ASN A 240 13.30 14.84 -25.20
N ALA A 241 13.35 13.51 -25.04
CA ALA A 241 12.57 12.59 -25.86
C ALA A 241 11.06 12.81 -25.69
N LEU A 242 10.58 13.04 -24.46
CA LEU A 242 9.18 13.38 -24.19
C LEU A 242 8.79 14.73 -24.80
N LYS A 243 9.70 15.71 -24.81
CA LYS A 243 9.49 17.01 -25.49
C LYS A 243 9.30 16.81 -26.99
N ILE A 244 10.20 16.09 -27.64
CA ILE A 244 10.11 15.77 -29.08
C ILE A 244 8.82 15.01 -29.38
N TRP A 245 8.46 14.03 -28.55
CA TRP A 245 7.22 13.26 -28.69
C TRP A 245 5.97 14.15 -28.75
N ARG A 246 5.90 15.16 -27.87
CA ARG A 246 4.81 16.14 -27.84
C ARG A 246 4.85 17.10 -29.01
N GLU A 247 6.03 17.55 -29.44
CA GLU A 247 6.20 18.41 -30.61
C GLU A 247 5.74 17.72 -31.91
N LEU A 248 5.85 16.40 -31.97
CA LEU A 248 5.38 15.58 -33.08
C LEU A 248 3.88 15.24 -33.02
N ASP A 249 3.14 15.78 -32.05
CA ASP A 249 1.70 15.52 -31.83
C ASP A 249 1.36 14.02 -31.74
N LEU A 250 2.25 13.25 -31.10
CA LEU A 250 2.05 11.82 -30.90
C LEU A 250 1.11 11.56 -29.69
N PRO A 251 0.47 10.37 -29.61
CA PRO A 251 -0.47 10.05 -28.55
C PRO A 251 0.09 10.30 -27.14
N GLU A 252 -0.76 10.75 -26.23
CA GLU A 252 -0.35 11.02 -24.86
C GLU A 252 0.21 9.75 -24.19
N ILE A 253 1.41 9.87 -23.64
CA ILE A 253 2.08 8.80 -22.89
C ILE A 253 2.15 9.15 -21.41
N ARG A 254 2.03 8.13 -20.57
CA ARG A 254 2.21 8.23 -19.11
C ARG A 254 3.51 7.52 -18.73
N PRO A 255 4.59 8.28 -18.44
CA PRO A 255 5.84 7.70 -17.96
C PRO A 255 5.59 6.78 -16.75
N GLN A 256 6.23 5.61 -16.75
CA GLN A 256 6.16 4.65 -15.65
C GLN A 256 7.48 4.68 -14.88
N SER A 257 7.43 4.45 -13.57
CA SER A 257 8.62 4.34 -12.74
C SER A 257 9.25 2.94 -12.87
N PRO A 258 10.59 2.80 -12.95
CA PRO A 258 11.57 3.88 -13.09
C PRO A 258 11.58 4.43 -14.53
N TRP A 259 11.54 5.76 -14.68
CA TRP A 259 11.45 6.40 -15.99
C TRP A 259 12.82 6.66 -16.65
N PHE A 260 13.87 6.86 -15.84
CA PHE A 260 15.22 7.17 -16.30
C PHE A 260 16.26 6.48 -15.40
N GLY A 261 17.50 6.42 -15.87
CA GLY A 261 18.61 5.83 -15.14
C GLY A 261 19.07 6.74 -14.02
N TYR A 262 19.45 6.12 -12.89
CA TYR A 262 20.00 6.78 -11.73
C TYR A 262 21.10 5.92 -11.11
N SER A 263 22.00 6.56 -10.36
CA SER A 263 23.11 5.88 -9.70
C SER A 263 22.61 5.09 -8.50
N LEU A 264 23.18 3.89 -8.33
CA LEU A 264 23.05 3.06 -7.14
C LEU A 264 24.38 2.98 -6.36
N GLY A 265 25.32 3.89 -6.67
CA GLY A 265 26.59 4.07 -5.95
C GLY A 265 27.81 3.37 -6.57
N GLN A 266 27.64 2.41 -7.50
CA GLN A 266 28.76 1.79 -8.21
C GLN A 266 28.94 2.40 -9.61
N TRP A 267 29.24 3.70 -9.65
CA TRP A 267 29.55 4.44 -10.86
C TRP A 267 30.58 5.53 -10.53
N ASP A 268 31.81 5.36 -11.02
CA ASP A 268 32.91 6.28 -10.72
C ASP A 268 33.06 7.38 -11.78
N GLU A 269 33.93 8.35 -11.48
CA GLU A 269 34.22 9.48 -12.38
C GLU A 269 34.81 8.99 -13.71
N GLU A 270 35.56 7.88 -13.68
CA GLU A 270 36.18 7.31 -14.88
C GLU A 270 35.11 6.84 -15.88
N LEU A 271 34.11 6.08 -15.41
CA LEU A 271 32.99 5.60 -16.22
C LEU A 271 32.08 6.76 -16.68
N GLU A 272 31.93 7.80 -15.85
CA GLU A 272 31.18 9.00 -16.20
C GLU A 272 31.85 9.77 -17.35
N GLU A 273 33.19 9.94 -17.31
CA GLU A 273 33.96 10.53 -18.41
C GLU A 273 33.84 9.70 -19.69
N GLU A 274 33.94 8.37 -19.58
CA GLU A 274 33.82 7.47 -20.73
C GLU A 274 32.42 7.52 -21.37
N ALA A 275 31.37 7.62 -20.55
CA ALA A 275 30.00 7.83 -21.05
C ALA A 275 29.86 9.19 -21.75
N ALA A 276 30.46 10.26 -21.21
CA ALA A 276 30.47 11.58 -21.84
C ALA A 276 31.21 11.60 -23.19
N LEU A 277 32.31 10.85 -23.31
CA LEU A 277 33.01 10.66 -24.59
C LEU A 277 32.13 9.92 -25.60
N ALA A 278 31.41 8.88 -25.18
CA ALA A 278 30.50 8.15 -26.05
C ALA A 278 29.40 9.04 -26.62
N LEU A 279 28.80 9.92 -25.80
CA LEU A 279 27.78 10.89 -26.23
C LEU A 279 28.29 11.89 -27.27
N LYS A 280 29.59 12.23 -27.23
CA LYS A 280 30.25 13.12 -28.21
C LYS A 280 30.71 12.39 -29.48
N GLY A 281 30.47 11.08 -29.59
CA GLY A 281 31.01 10.26 -30.68
C GLY A 281 32.50 9.95 -30.54
N GLU A 282 33.11 10.22 -29.38
CA GLU A 282 34.54 10.06 -29.11
C GLU A 282 34.90 8.77 -28.36
N HIS A 283 34.01 7.76 -28.39
CA HIS A 283 34.17 6.48 -27.68
C HIS A 283 35.47 5.73 -28.01
N TYR A 284 36.10 6.01 -29.17
CA TYR A 284 37.40 5.43 -29.53
C TYR A 284 38.53 5.86 -28.57
N LYS A 285 38.44 7.04 -27.94
CA LYS A 285 39.42 7.50 -26.94
C LYS A 285 39.41 6.58 -25.71
N THR A 286 38.23 6.13 -25.28
CA THR A 286 38.08 5.09 -24.25
C THR A 286 38.75 3.79 -24.70
N GLY A 287 38.53 3.38 -25.95
CA GLY A 287 39.18 2.20 -26.54
C GLY A 287 40.71 2.27 -26.48
N GLU A 288 41.32 3.39 -26.87
CA GLU A 288 42.78 3.58 -26.81
C GLU A 288 43.31 3.52 -25.37
N LYS A 289 42.63 4.18 -24.43
CA LYS A 289 42.96 4.14 -23.00
C LYS A 289 42.94 2.71 -22.45
N LEU A 290 41.89 1.94 -22.76
CA LEU A 290 41.71 0.57 -22.26
C LEU A 290 42.69 -0.45 -22.87
N LYS A 291 43.33 -0.15 -24.02
CA LYS A 291 44.38 -1.03 -24.59
C LYS A 291 45.52 -1.28 -23.60
N GLY A 292 45.89 -0.27 -22.82
CA GLY A 292 46.95 -0.38 -21.80
C GLY A 292 46.59 -1.25 -20.60
N ARG A 293 45.30 -1.59 -20.43
CA ARG A 293 44.79 -2.43 -19.32
C ARG A 293 44.51 -3.88 -19.72
N ARG A 294 44.84 -4.27 -20.95
CA ARG A 294 44.62 -5.64 -21.43
C ARG A 294 45.50 -6.62 -20.65
N VAL A 295 44.89 -7.66 -20.09
CA VAL A 295 45.59 -8.78 -19.45
C VAL A 295 45.51 -10.02 -20.35
N LYS A 296 46.52 -10.90 -20.25
CA LYS A 296 46.47 -12.19 -20.95
C LYS A 296 45.38 -13.05 -20.28
N ALA A 297 44.51 -13.63 -21.10
CA ALA A 297 43.47 -14.55 -20.66
C ALA A 297 44.05 -15.81 -20.00
#